data_AF-A0A2P4S5F7-F1
#
_entry.id   AF-A0A2P4S5F7-F1
#
_cell.length_a   1.000
_cell.length_b   1.000
_cell.length_c   1.000
_cell.angle_alpha   90.00
_cell.angle_beta   90.00
_cell.angle_gamma   90.00
#
_symmetry.space_group_name_H-M   'P 1'
#
loop_
_entity.id
_entity.type
_entity.pdbx_description
1 polymer ?
#
loop_
_entity_poly.entity_id
_entity_poly.type
_entity_poly.pdbx_seq_one_letter_code
_entity_poly.pdbx_strand_id
1 'polypeptide(L)'
;YENKYVKFFKSKPELPPGLSLEPNAQPSKQPSKAEGGETGLSKTAKRNLKRKEKRKQQQEKGERETDELIQSLEKVSLSGGSGGDTGGAAQQPACGTQSSADGEAAASEKSRKIKNLRKKLRQVEELQQRLDSGEIKQPTKEQLEKLGRRKALEEELQDLELDL
;
A
#
# COMPACT_ATOMS: atom_id res chain seq x y z
N TYR A 1 -5.58 -48.18 -10.07
CA TYR A 1 -5.08 -46.89 -9.55
C TYR A 1 -5.30 -45.85 -10.65
N GLU A 2 -6.30 -44.98 -10.54
CA GLU A 2 -6.54 -43.96 -11.57
C GLU A 2 -5.68 -42.72 -11.27
N ASN A 3 -4.87 -42.33 -12.25
CA ASN A 3 -3.84 -41.32 -12.10
C ASN A 3 -4.48 -39.92 -11.91
N LYS A 4 -4.07 -39.18 -10.87
CA LYS A 4 -4.71 -37.91 -10.45
C LYS A 4 -4.73 -36.85 -11.56
N TYR A 5 -3.82 -36.96 -12.53
CA TYR A 5 -3.66 -36.05 -13.66
C TYR A 5 -4.72 -36.22 -14.75
N VAL A 6 -5.48 -37.32 -14.78
CA VAL A 6 -6.50 -37.57 -15.82
C VAL A 6 -7.82 -36.81 -15.54
N LYS A 7 -8.09 -36.46 -14.27
CA LYS A 7 -9.31 -35.73 -13.86
C LYS A 7 -9.39 -34.32 -14.44
N PHE A 8 -8.24 -33.65 -14.59
CA PHE A 8 -8.16 -32.30 -15.17
C PHE A 8 -8.38 -32.27 -16.68
N PHE A 9 -8.12 -33.39 -17.37
CA PHE A 9 -8.38 -33.49 -18.81
C PHE A 9 -9.86 -33.73 -19.09
N LYS A 10 -10.55 -34.52 -18.25
CA LYS A 10 -12.00 -34.77 -18.35
C LYS A 10 -12.86 -33.58 -17.90
N SER A 11 -12.29 -32.60 -17.19
CA SER A 11 -13.00 -31.42 -16.68
C SER A 11 -12.60 -30.12 -17.37
N LYS A 12 -11.97 -30.17 -18.55
CA LYS A 12 -11.69 -28.95 -19.31
C LYS A 12 -13.03 -28.38 -19.77
N PRO A 13 -13.37 -27.13 -19.40
CA PRO A 13 -14.57 -26.50 -19.91
C PRO A 13 -14.43 -26.41 -21.44
N GLU A 14 -15.36 -27.02 -22.15
CA GLU A 14 -15.40 -27.08 -23.61
C GLU A 14 -15.46 -25.67 -24.23
N LEU A 15 -16.06 -24.72 -23.52
CA LEU A 15 -16.19 -23.34 -23.96
C LEU A 15 -15.30 -22.39 -23.15
N PRO A 16 -14.74 -21.36 -23.81
CA PRO A 16 -13.93 -20.36 -23.13
C PRO A 16 -14.75 -19.61 -22.08
N PRO A 17 -14.12 -19.20 -20.97
CA PRO A 17 -14.78 -18.41 -19.93
C PRO A 17 -15.38 -17.15 -20.56
N GLY A 18 -16.72 -17.03 -20.51
CA GLY A 18 -17.48 -15.93 -21.12
C GLY A 18 -18.43 -16.34 -22.26
N LEU A 19 -18.35 -17.57 -22.78
CA LEU A 19 -19.22 -18.11 -23.84
C LEU A 19 -20.11 -19.27 -23.36
N SER A 20 -20.70 -19.19 -22.15
CA SER A 20 -21.70 -20.18 -21.75
C SER A 20 -22.95 -20.04 -22.63
N LEU A 21 -23.38 -21.13 -23.27
CA LEU A 21 -24.65 -21.20 -24.00
C LEU A 21 -25.78 -20.70 -23.11
N GLU A 22 -26.43 -19.62 -23.57
CA GLU A 22 -27.66 -19.09 -23.01
C GLU A 22 -28.75 -20.18 -23.04
N PRO A 23 -29.33 -20.61 -21.90
CA PRO A 23 -30.44 -21.53 -21.93
C PRO A 23 -31.75 -20.75 -22.07
N ASN A 24 -32.08 -20.33 -23.29
CA ASN A 24 -33.48 -20.06 -23.61
C ASN A 24 -34.16 -21.40 -23.98
N ALA A 25 -34.61 -22.16 -22.97
CA ALA A 25 -35.79 -23.03 -22.98
C ALA A 25 -35.87 -23.95 -21.74
N GLN A 26 -36.66 -23.51 -20.74
CA GLN A 26 -37.59 -24.29 -19.88
C GLN A 26 -37.06 -25.40 -18.91
N PRO A 27 -37.80 -25.67 -17.80
CA PRO A 27 -37.22 -26.12 -16.53
C PRO A 27 -37.33 -27.63 -16.32
N SER A 28 -36.24 -28.27 -15.89
CA SER A 28 -36.31 -29.60 -15.27
C SER A 28 -35.45 -29.67 -14.00
N LYS A 29 -36.19 -29.86 -12.90
CA LYS A 29 -35.86 -30.29 -11.54
C LYS A 29 -34.40 -30.75 -11.31
N GLN A 30 -33.70 -30.10 -10.37
CA GLN A 30 -33.33 -30.72 -9.07
C GLN A 30 -32.74 -29.70 -8.08
N PRO A 31 -32.97 -29.88 -6.76
CA PRO A 31 -32.59 -28.92 -5.73
C PRO A 31 -31.22 -29.25 -5.14
N SER A 32 -30.31 -28.28 -5.07
CA SER A 32 -29.24 -28.30 -4.08
C SER A 32 -29.23 -26.99 -3.31
N LYS A 33 -29.51 -27.13 -2.02
CA LYS A 33 -29.43 -26.10 -1.00
C LYS A 33 -28.08 -25.38 -1.08
N ALA A 34 -28.14 -24.06 -1.13
CA ALA A 34 -27.22 -23.19 -0.41
C ALA A 34 -27.98 -21.89 -0.09
N GLU A 35 -28.93 -22.03 0.84
CA GLU A 35 -29.37 -20.92 1.69
C GLU A 35 -28.13 -20.47 2.48
N GLY A 36 -27.84 -19.19 2.39
CA GLY A 36 -26.57 -18.60 2.78
C GLY A 36 -26.55 -17.14 2.37
N GLY A 37 -27.64 -16.44 2.64
CA GLY A 37 -27.68 -14.99 2.60
C GLY A 37 -26.71 -14.45 3.64
N GLU A 38 -25.51 -14.08 3.23
CA GLU A 38 -24.71 -13.06 3.91
C GLU A 38 -23.78 -12.36 2.91
N THR A 39 -24.23 -11.17 2.55
CA THR A 39 -23.49 -10.04 1.96
C THR A 39 -22.89 -10.27 0.58
N GLY A 40 -23.47 -9.57 -0.40
CA GLY A 40 -23.17 -9.58 -1.84
C GLY A 40 -21.80 -9.05 -2.24
N LEU A 41 -20.75 -9.50 -1.57
CA LEU A 41 -19.37 -9.18 -1.90
C LEU A 41 -18.65 -10.46 -2.34
N SER A 42 -18.06 -10.41 -3.54
CA SER A 42 -17.22 -11.49 -4.08
C SER A 42 -16.15 -11.92 -3.06
N LYS A 43 -15.70 -13.18 -3.13
CA LYS A 43 -14.64 -13.74 -2.26
C LYS A 43 -13.40 -12.81 -2.19
N THR A 44 -13.09 -12.13 -3.29
CA THR A 44 -12.01 -11.14 -3.39
C THR A 44 -12.30 -9.86 -2.59
N ALA A 45 -13.54 -9.38 -2.60
CA ALA A 45 -13.96 -8.21 -1.85
C ALA A 45 -13.93 -8.48 -0.33
N LYS A 46 -14.38 -9.67 0.10
CA LYS A 46 -14.27 -10.11 1.52
C LYS A 46 -12.81 -10.16 1.98
N ARG A 47 -11.90 -10.69 1.15
CA ARG A 47 -10.45 -10.71 1.46
C ARG A 47 -9.85 -9.30 1.56
N ASN A 48 -10.25 -8.38 0.69
CA ASN A 48 -9.76 -7.00 0.70
C ASN A 48 -10.26 -6.22 1.91
N LEU A 49 -11.52 -6.40 2.30
CA LEU A 49 -12.09 -5.76 3.50
C LEU A 49 -11.31 -6.17 4.75
N LYS A 50 -11.05 -7.48 4.91
CA LYS A 50 -10.28 -8.02 6.04
C LYS A 50 -8.83 -7.50 6.07
N ARG A 51 -8.23 -7.27 4.90
CA ARG A 51 -6.89 -6.66 4.80
C ARG A 51 -6.91 -5.17 5.16
N LYS A 52 -7.96 -4.44 4.76
CA LYS A 52 -8.15 -3.03 5.09
C LYS A 52 -8.38 -2.83 6.60
N GLU A 53 -9.16 -3.72 7.22
CA GLU A 53 -9.41 -3.74 8.66
C GLU A 53 -8.14 -4.04 9.47
N LYS A 54 -7.35 -5.06 9.09
CA LYS A 54 -6.05 -5.34 9.73
C LYS A 54 -5.04 -4.20 9.60
N ARG A 55 -5.11 -3.42 8.51
CA ARG A 55 -4.28 -2.22 8.33
C ARG A 55 -4.74 -1.08 9.23
N LYS A 56 -6.06 -0.90 9.43
CA LYS A 56 -6.63 0.11 10.32
C LYS A 56 -6.24 -0.14 11.79
N GLN A 57 -6.29 -1.40 12.27
CA GLN A 57 -5.85 -1.73 13.63
C GLN A 57 -4.35 -1.46 13.86
N GLN A 58 -3.50 -1.70 12.85
CA GLN A 58 -2.08 -1.35 12.96
C GLN A 58 -1.85 0.16 12.95
N GLN A 59 -2.70 0.91 12.24
CA GLN A 59 -2.64 2.36 12.23
C GLN A 59 -3.08 2.96 13.58
N GLU A 60 -4.18 2.49 14.17
CA GLU A 60 -4.61 2.91 15.51
C GLU A 60 -3.60 2.51 16.61
N LYS A 61 -2.93 1.36 16.46
CA LYS A 61 -1.86 0.95 17.39
C LYS A 61 -0.64 1.87 17.26
N GLY A 62 -0.23 2.19 16.03
CA GLY A 62 0.86 3.14 15.78
C GLY A 62 0.53 4.56 16.23
N GLU A 63 -0.71 5.00 16.09
CA GLU A 63 -1.17 6.34 16.52
C GLU A 63 -1.12 6.50 18.04
N ARG A 64 -1.58 5.49 18.80
CA ARG A 64 -1.43 5.48 20.27
C ARG A 64 0.03 5.44 20.72
N GLU A 65 0.87 4.66 20.05
CA GLU A 65 2.31 4.62 20.34
C GLU A 65 2.94 5.99 20.09
N THR A 66 2.58 6.68 18.99
CA THR A 66 3.07 8.04 18.73
C THR A 66 2.59 9.05 19.75
N ASP A 67 1.32 8.99 20.18
CA ASP A 67 0.78 9.88 21.21
C ASP A 67 1.49 9.68 22.55
N GLU A 68 1.80 8.43 22.93
CA GLU A 68 2.55 8.11 24.13
C GLU A 68 3.99 8.64 24.08
N LEU A 69 4.66 8.51 22.93
CA LEU A 69 5.98 9.09 22.70
C LEU A 69 5.98 10.63 22.77
N ILE A 70 4.96 11.29 22.20
CA ILE A 70 4.79 12.74 22.27
C ILE A 70 4.63 13.18 23.73
N GLN A 71 3.76 12.51 24.50
CA GLN A 71 3.55 12.81 25.91
C GLN A 71 4.81 12.60 26.77
N SER A 72 5.60 11.57 26.45
CA SER A 72 6.88 11.31 27.12
C SER A 72 7.89 12.43 26.82
N LEU A 73 7.98 12.87 25.57
CA LEU A 73 8.86 13.96 25.15
C LEU A 73 8.47 15.31 25.79
N GLU A 74 7.17 15.59 25.88
CA GLU A 74 6.64 16.78 26.56
C GLU A 74 6.97 16.76 28.07
N LYS A 75 6.83 15.61 28.74
CA LYS A 75 7.20 15.45 30.16
C LYS A 75 8.68 15.66 30.42
N VAL A 76 9.56 15.19 29.54
CA VAL A 76 11.01 15.40 29.67
C VAL A 76 11.37 16.87 29.45
N SER A 77 10.70 17.55 28.50
CA SER A 77 10.95 18.98 28.22
C SER A 77 10.48 19.91 29.36
N LEU A 78 9.40 19.58 30.06
CA LEU A 78 8.91 20.37 31.19
C LEU A 78 9.65 20.11 32.51
N SER A 79 10.33 18.96 32.65
CA SER A 79 11.17 18.66 33.82
C SER A 79 12.58 19.28 33.74
N GLY A 80 12.93 19.95 32.64
CA GLY A 80 14.25 20.57 32.43
C GLY A 80 14.38 22.01 32.93
N GLY A 81 13.38 22.56 33.62
CA GLY A 81 13.29 23.99 33.94
C GLY A 81 12.89 24.32 35.37
N SER A 82 13.62 23.82 36.38
CA SER A 82 13.77 24.52 37.67
C SER A 82 15.00 24.02 38.41
N GLY A 83 15.95 24.93 38.64
CA GLY A 83 17.23 24.64 39.29
C GLY A 83 17.13 24.41 40.80
N GLY A 84 18.00 23.53 41.29
CA GLY A 84 18.25 23.27 42.69
C GLY A 84 19.49 22.38 42.85
N ASP A 85 20.56 22.99 43.34
CA ASP A 85 21.92 22.50 43.62
C ASP A 85 22.04 21.11 44.30
N THR A 86 22.96 20.26 43.82
CA THR A 86 24.09 19.65 44.57
C THR A 86 24.65 18.37 43.92
N GLY A 87 25.94 18.42 43.57
CA GLY A 87 26.96 17.36 43.65
C GLY A 87 26.68 15.93 43.15
N GLY A 88 27.51 15.47 42.21
CA GLY A 88 27.90 14.06 42.16
C GLY A 88 28.13 13.44 40.78
N ALA A 89 29.41 13.22 40.47
CA ALA A 89 29.95 12.12 39.67
C ALA A 89 29.39 11.85 38.26
N ALA A 90 30.25 12.18 37.29
CA ALA A 90 30.69 11.28 36.22
C ALA A 90 29.71 10.15 35.81
N GLN A 91 28.99 10.39 34.71
CA GLN A 91 28.94 9.45 33.60
C GLN A 91 28.42 10.20 32.38
N GLN A 92 29.34 10.47 31.45
CA GLN A 92 28.94 10.71 30.08
C GLN A 92 28.20 9.45 29.61
N PRO A 93 26.99 9.54 29.05
CA PRO A 93 26.65 8.59 28.02
C PRO A 93 27.59 8.96 26.88
N ALA A 94 28.66 8.17 26.73
CA ALA A 94 29.38 8.13 25.48
C ALA A 94 28.32 8.08 24.38
N CYS A 95 28.36 9.09 23.52
CA CYS A 95 27.75 9.12 22.21
C CYS A 95 28.08 7.79 21.54
N GLY A 96 27.20 6.82 21.77
CA GLY A 96 27.19 5.52 21.14
C GLY A 96 27.04 5.80 19.66
N THR A 97 28.15 5.64 18.97
CA THR A 97 28.27 5.68 17.53
C THR A 97 27.32 4.63 16.96
N GLN A 98 26.08 5.03 16.72
CA GLN A 98 25.08 4.28 15.93
C GLN A 98 24.64 5.12 14.72
N SER A 99 25.45 6.06 14.25
CA SER A 99 25.13 6.83 13.03
C SER A 99 25.40 6.07 11.73
N SER A 100 26.02 4.88 11.77
CA SER A 100 26.38 4.14 10.56
C SER A 100 25.36 3.07 10.14
N ALA A 101 24.52 2.57 11.06
CA ALA A 101 23.48 1.58 10.71
C ALA A 101 22.19 2.25 10.19
N ASP A 102 21.84 3.42 10.71
CA ASP A 102 20.70 4.23 10.24
C ASP A 102 20.92 4.75 8.81
N GLY A 103 22.17 5.10 8.47
CA GLY A 103 22.52 5.59 7.12
C GLY A 103 22.26 4.57 6.02
N GLU A 104 22.55 3.28 6.26
CA GLU A 104 22.35 2.22 5.26
C GLU A 104 20.87 1.85 5.10
N ALA A 105 20.12 1.82 6.20
CA ALA A 105 18.66 1.66 6.16
C ALA A 105 18.00 2.83 5.42
N ALA A 106 18.37 4.08 5.75
CA ALA A 106 17.88 5.28 5.09
C ALA A 106 18.25 5.34 3.60
N ALA A 107 19.47 4.94 3.22
CA ALA A 107 19.90 4.86 1.82
C ALA A 107 19.08 3.81 1.04
N SER A 108 18.74 2.68 1.67
CA SER A 108 17.88 1.66 1.07
C SER A 108 16.44 2.16 0.87
N GLU A 109 15.93 2.97 1.81
CA GLU A 109 14.60 3.59 1.70
C GLU A 109 14.58 4.69 0.63
N LYS A 110 15.59 5.56 0.58
CA LYS A 110 15.78 6.56 -0.48
C LYS A 110 15.82 5.89 -1.86
N SER A 111 16.60 4.82 -2.00
CA SER A 111 16.68 4.03 -3.23
C SER A 111 15.33 3.45 -3.67
N ARG A 112 14.49 3.02 -2.71
CA ARG A 112 13.12 2.56 -2.99
C ARG A 112 12.21 3.73 -3.40
N LYS A 113 12.31 4.87 -2.72
CA LYS A 113 11.54 6.09 -3.05
C LYS A 113 11.87 6.58 -4.45
N ILE A 114 13.14 6.70 -4.82
CA ILE A 114 13.59 7.08 -6.18
C ILE A 114 12.99 6.15 -7.23
N LYS A 115 13.08 4.82 -7.03
CA LYS A 115 12.49 3.84 -7.96
C LYS A 115 10.97 3.99 -8.08
N ASN A 116 10.29 4.34 -6.99
CA ASN A 116 8.83 4.56 -7.01
C ASN A 116 8.46 5.87 -7.72
N LEU A 117 9.20 6.97 -7.48
CA LEU A 117 8.99 8.24 -8.16
C LEU A 117 9.23 8.11 -9.67
N ARG A 118 10.31 7.45 -10.08
CA ARG A 118 10.58 7.14 -11.49
C ARG A 118 9.44 6.34 -12.14
N LYS A 119 8.83 5.38 -11.42
CA LYS A 119 7.65 4.64 -11.91
C LYS A 119 6.43 5.54 -12.06
N LYS A 120 6.17 6.42 -11.09
CA LYS A 120 5.06 7.38 -11.16
C LYS A 120 5.25 8.33 -12.34
N LEU A 121 6.46 8.84 -12.56
CA LEU A 121 6.77 9.70 -13.70
C LEU A 121 6.49 9.02 -15.04
N ARG A 122 6.94 7.77 -15.23
CA ARG A 122 6.60 7.02 -16.46
C ARG A 122 5.09 6.85 -16.65
N GLN A 123 4.33 6.58 -15.59
CA GLN A 123 2.87 6.46 -15.69
C GLN A 123 2.21 7.79 -16.09
N VAL A 124 2.72 8.90 -15.54
CA VAL A 124 2.26 10.24 -15.86
C VAL A 124 2.60 10.60 -17.32
N GLU A 125 3.79 10.24 -17.80
CA GLU A 125 4.21 10.40 -19.20
C GLU A 125 3.36 9.56 -20.16
N GLU A 126 3.07 8.31 -19.82
CA GLU A 126 2.17 7.46 -20.61
C GLU A 126 0.75 8.03 -20.64
N LEU A 127 0.24 8.53 -19.51
CA LEU A 127 -1.04 9.23 -19.46
C LEU A 127 -1.04 10.49 -20.35
N GLN A 128 0.05 11.28 -20.33
CA GLN A 128 0.22 12.43 -21.20
C GLN A 128 0.24 12.00 -22.68
N GLN A 129 0.99 10.96 -23.03
CA GLN A 129 1.07 10.45 -24.40
C GLN A 129 -0.28 9.94 -24.92
N ARG A 130 -1.09 9.30 -24.06
CA ARG A 130 -2.45 8.85 -24.39
C ARG A 130 -3.43 10.02 -24.58
N LEU A 131 -3.19 11.16 -23.91
CA LEU A 131 -3.94 12.39 -24.14
C LEU A 131 -3.50 13.06 -25.45
N ASP A 132 -2.20 13.16 -25.68
CA ASP A 132 -1.62 13.80 -26.87
C ASP A 132 -1.95 13.01 -28.14
N SER A 133 -1.96 11.68 -28.07
CA SER A 133 -2.42 10.80 -29.16
C SER A 133 -3.94 10.82 -29.36
N GLY A 134 -4.69 11.47 -28.47
CA GLY A 134 -6.15 11.55 -28.55
C GLY A 134 -6.88 10.26 -28.23
N GLU A 135 -6.19 9.24 -27.69
CA GLU A 135 -6.82 8.00 -27.19
C GLU A 135 -7.78 8.34 -26.04
N ILE A 136 -7.39 9.28 -25.18
CA ILE A 136 -8.24 9.81 -24.11
C ILE A 136 -8.83 11.16 -24.56
N LYS A 137 -10.05 11.14 -25.09
CA LYS A 137 -10.74 12.35 -25.58
C LYS A 137 -11.21 13.30 -24.48
N GLN A 138 -11.52 12.79 -23.29
CA GLN A 138 -11.90 13.59 -22.12
C GLN A 138 -11.11 13.14 -20.90
N PRO A 139 -10.03 13.85 -20.52
CA PRO A 139 -9.30 13.55 -19.31
C PRO A 139 -10.22 13.70 -18.09
N THR A 140 -10.20 12.70 -17.22
CA THR A 140 -10.88 12.77 -15.93
C THR A 140 -10.16 13.75 -15.00
N LYS A 141 -10.88 14.35 -14.04
CA LYS A 141 -10.30 15.30 -13.07
C LYS A 141 -9.07 14.72 -12.35
N GLU A 142 -9.13 13.44 -11.99
CA GLU A 142 -8.02 12.73 -11.37
C GLU A 142 -6.79 12.61 -12.28
N GLN A 143 -6.98 12.43 -13.59
CA GLN A 143 -5.88 12.39 -14.56
C GLN A 143 -5.22 13.76 -14.70
N LEU A 144 -6.01 14.84 -14.76
CA LEU A 144 -5.47 16.20 -14.77
C LEU A 144 -4.67 16.51 -13.50
N GLU A 145 -5.16 16.08 -12.34
CA GLU A 145 -4.41 16.22 -11.09
C GLU A 145 -3.10 15.41 -11.11
N LYS A 146 -3.09 14.20 -11.67
CA LYS A 146 -1.87 13.39 -11.82
C LYS A 146 -0.83 14.08 -12.70
N LEU A 147 -1.27 14.69 -13.81
CA LEU A 147 -0.41 15.47 -14.69
C LEU A 147 0.09 16.76 -14.00
N GLY A 148 -0.77 17.45 -13.26
CA GLY A 148 -0.40 18.64 -12.50
C GLY A 148 0.64 18.35 -11.40
N ARG A 149 0.57 17.16 -10.78
CA ARG A 149 1.56 16.71 -9.79
C ARG A 149 2.88 16.21 -10.40
N ARG A 150 3.00 16.16 -11.73
CA ARG A 150 4.24 15.73 -12.43
C ARG A 150 5.46 16.50 -11.93
N LYS A 151 5.38 17.83 -11.93
CA LYS A 151 6.49 18.71 -11.55
C LYS A 151 6.96 18.46 -10.11
N ALA A 152 6.01 18.27 -9.19
CA ALA A 152 6.32 17.96 -7.79
C ALA A 152 7.01 16.59 -7.64
N LEU A 153 6.64 15.60 -8.46
CA LEU A 153 7.31 14.29 -8.47
C LEU A 153 8.73 14.36 -9.05
N GLU A 154 8.99 15.26 -10.00
CA GLU A 154 10.34 15.51 -10.55
C GLU A 154 11.23 16.22 -9.52
N GLU A 155 10.70 17.23 -8.83
CA GLU A 155 11.38 17.96 -7.75
C GLU A 155 11.73 17.03 -6.58
N GLU A 156 10.77 16.26 -6.06
CA GLU A 156 11.03 15.29 -4.97
C GLU A 156 12.08 14.24 -5.39
N LEU A 157 12.09 13.84 -6.66
CA LEU A 157 13.09 12.90 -7.17
C LEU A 157 14.47 13.54 -7.22
N GLN A 158 14.57 14.79 -7.70
CA GLN A 158 15.83 15.53 -7.76
C GLN A 158 16.41 15.77 -6.37
N ASP A 159 15.58 16.13 -5.39
CA ASP A 159 16.00 16.31 -4.00
C ASP A 159 16.56 15.00 -3.42
N LEU A 160 15.88 13.87 -3.67
CA LEU A 160 16.35 12.55 -3.22
C LEU A 160 17.61 12.08 -3.94
N GLU A 161 17.89 12.56 -5.15
CA GLU A 161 19.13 12.27 -5.89
C GLU A 161 20.31 13.16 -5.47
N LEU A 162 20.03 14.40 -5.04
CA LEU A 162 21.04 15.32 -4.47
C LEU A 162 21.46 14.92 -3.05
N ASP A 163 20.55 14.32 -2.28
CA ASP A 163 20.77 13.84 -0.91
C ASP A 163 21.32 12.39 -0.86
N LEU A 164 21.85 11.89 -1.98
CA LEU A 164 22.46 10.56 -2.14
C LEU A 164 23.97 10.66 -2.28
#